data_AF-A0A353BZF5-F1
#
_entry.id   AF-A0A353BZF5-F1
#
_cell.length_a   1.000
_cell.length_b   1.000
_cell.length_c   1.000
_cell.angle_alpha   90.00
_cell.angle_beta   90.00
_cell.angle_gamma   90.00
#
_symmetry.space_group_name_H-M   'P 1'
#
loop_
_entity.id
_entity.type
_entity.pdbx_description
1 polymer ?
#
loop_
_entity_poly.entity_id
_entity_poly.type
_entity_poly.pdbx_seq_one_letter_code
_entity_poly.pdbx_strand_id
1 'polypeptide(L)'
;ETLHRIKRDYSLYLIDFQRLQWMAFRDNSGKVNDFYLNRLLPQFAKTKQACYGLLNINQSHMVRADNRAKSDAQEAIFSTTLVSILALLLALLFGYRISAVIITPTLKLTKQAKRIGEGCLDETIEVETKDEIGRLAEEFNRMTLRLREFDKHNIEKLIAERRRANAIVRSIPDPLIVVDADYRIIAINSSAEKLFAIKEKQVKGIHILEVINNEAIFNALKESAGTHLPVKATTMDSAMTLTVNNVIRYYLLESTPVDDKEGNLIGMVVFMGDVTQLMEIDRIKSDFVSTASHEFRTPLTSITLSAGLLLDGTVGIPNEKQAQLLEVIQEDCNRLNNLVSELLDLSRMESGKIVMRK
;
A
#
# COMPACT_ATOMS: atom_id res chain seq x y z
N GLU A 1 -82.72 58.23 -8.73
CA GLU A 1 -83.80 59.20 -8.42
C GLU A 1 -83.54 60.61 -9.00
N THR A 2 -82.42 61.26 -8.69
CA THR A 2 -82.06 62.62 -9.18
C THR A 2 -82.10 62.76 -10.71
N LEU A 3 -81.63 61.74 -11.44
CA LEU A 3 -81.65 61.71 -12.91
C LEU A 3 -83.08 61.73 -13.49
N HIS A 4 -84.01 60.99 -12.87
CA HIS A 4 -85.42 60.97 -13.27
C HIS A 4 -86.09 62.32 -12.99
N ARG A 5 -85.72 62.98 -11.88
CA ARG A 5 -86.21 64.33 -11.55
C ARG A 5 -85.74 65.37 -12.56
N ILE A 6 -84.45 65.36 -12.92
CA ILE A 6 -83.89 66.24 -13.95
C ILE A 6 -84.57 66.00 -15.30
N LYS A 7 -84.72 64.73 -15.70
CA LYS A 7 -85.39 64.37 -16.96
C LYS A 7 -86.83 64.91 -17.00
N ARG A 8 -87.60 64.72 -15.93
CA ARG A 8 -88.97 65.23 -15.82
C ARG A 8 -89.03 66.76 -15.86
N ASP A 9 -88.19 67.43 -15.07
CA ASP A 9 -88.20 68.88 -14.96
C ASP A 9 -87.75 69.54 -16.28
N TYR A 10 -86.82 68.90 -17.02
CA TYR A 10 -86.40 69.29 -18.37
C TYR A 10 -87.51 69.07 -19.42
N SER A 11 -88.22 67.93 -19.38
CA SER A 11 -89.36 67.70 -20.26
C SER A 11 -90.47 68.74 -20.04
N LEU A 12 -90.76 69.09 -18.79
CA LEU A 12 -91.72 70.16 -18.45
C LEU A 12 -91.24 71.53 -18.96
N TYR A 13 -89.95 71.84 -18.82
CA TYR A 13 -89.36 73.05 -19.38
C TYR A 13 -89.54 73.12 -20.90
N LEU A 14 -89.31 72.02 -21.64
CA LEU A 14 -89.51 71.98 -23.09
C LEU A 14 -90.96 72.24 -23.51
N ILE A 15 -91.92 71.65 -22.79
CA ILE A 15 -93.36 71.85 -23.04
C ILE A 15 -93.74 73.32 -22.80
N ASP A 16 -93.31 73.89 -21.66
CA ASP A 16 -93.59 75.29 -21.33
C ASP A 16 -92.86 76.25 -22.29
N PHE A 17 -91.67 75.90 -22.77
CA PHE A 17 -90.94 76.67 -23.78
C PHE A 17 -91.68 76.70 -25.14
N GLN A 18 -92.18 75.54 -25.60
CA GLN A 18 -93.01 75.47 -26.81
C GLN A 18 -94.29 76.30 -26.67
N ARG A 19 -94.96 76.25 -25.51
CA ARG A 19 -96.15 77.08 -25.24
C ARG A 19 -95.83 78.57 -25.28
N LEU A 20 -94.70 78.98 -24.72
CA LEU A 20 -94.25 80.38 -24.78
C LEU A 20 -94.04 80.82 -26.25
N GLN A 21 -93.41 79.99 -27.10
CA GLN A 21 -93.24 80.29 -28.52
C GLN A 21 -94.58 80.47 -29.25
N TRP A 22 -95.55 79.59 -28.98
CA TRP A 22 -96.92 79.72 -29.53
C TRP A 22 -97.63 81.01 -29.04
N MET A 23 -97.44 81.40 -27.78
CA MET A 23 -98.02 82.65 -27.24
C MET A 23 -97.35 83.90 -27.83
N ALA A 24 -96.03 83.86 -28.06
CA ALA A 24 -95.29 84.95 -28.69
C ALA A 24 -95.72 85.20 -30.14
N PHE A 25 -96.15 84.15 -30.86
CA PHE A 25 -96.64 84.26 -32.24
C PHE A 25 -98.04 84.90 -32.36
N ARG A 26 -98.84 84.91 -31.28
CA ARG A 26 -100.24 85.40 -31.26
C ARG A 26 -100.42 86.84 -30.76
N ASP A 27 -99.33 87.63 -30.73
CA ASP A 27 -99.28 89.06 -30.38
C ASP A 27 -100.01 89.45 -29.07
N ASN A 28 -99.56 88.87 -27.95
CA ASN A 28 -100.10 89.18 -26.61
C ASN A 28 -98.96 89.40 -25.59
N SER A 29 -98.20 90.47 -25.79
CA SER A 29 -96.92 90.77 -25.12
C SER A 29 -96.97 90.72 -23.58
N GLY A 30 -98.07 91.17 -22.96
CA GLY A 30 -98.24 91.15 -21.50
C GLY A 30 -98.35 89.74 -20.90
N LYS A 31 -99.07 88.82 -21.56
CA LYS A 31 -99.24 87.44 -21.09
C LYS A 31 -97.98 86.59 -21.31
N VAL A 32 -97.20 86.90 -22.35
CA VAL A 32 -95.93 86.22 -22.64
C VAL A 32 -94.90 86.51 -21.56
N ASN A 33 -94.78 87.78 -21.14
CA ASN A 33 -93.82 88.16 -20.11
C ASN A 33 -94.17 87.55 -18.74
N ASP A 34 -95.47 87.53 -18.38
CA ASP A 34 -95.94 86.91 -17.15
C ASP A 34 -95.68 85.39 -17.13
N PHE A 35 -95.97 84.68 -18.23
CA PHE A 35 -95.66 83.25 -18.35
C PHE A 35 -94.14 82.97 -18.32
N TYR A 36 -93.33 83.82 -18.95
CA TYR A 36 -91.87 83.71 -18.88
C TYR A 36 -91.35 83.84 -17.45
N LEU A 37 -91.71 84.93 -16.76
CA LEU A 37 -91.17 85.26 -15.44
C LEU A 37 -91.69 84.33 -14.34
N ASN A 38 -92.97 83.95 -14.39
CA ASN A 38 -93.60 83.17 -13.31
C ASN A 38 -93.60 81.66 -13.54
N ARG A 39 -93.43 81.19 -14.78
CA ARG A 39 -93.44 79.76 -15.11
C ARG A 39 -92.12 79.25 -15.66
N LEU A 40 -91.65 79.85 -16.77
CA LEU A 40 -90.53 79.29 -17.53
C LEU A 40 -89.18 79.53 -16.84
N LEU A 41 -88.92 80.75 -16.37
CA LEU A 41 -87.67 81.13 -15.73
C LEU A 41 -87.41 80.35 -14.41
N PRO A 42 -88.39 80.20 -13.49
CA PRO A 42 -88.23 79.35 -12.31
C PRO A 42 -87.98 77.88 -12.67
N GLN A 43 -88.64 77.37 -13.71
CA GLN A 43 -88.46 75.98 -14.16
C GLN A 43 -87.06 75.73 -14.76
N PHE A 44 -86.54 76.69 -15.52
CA PHE A 44 -85.15 76.67 -16.01
C PHE A 44 -84.15 76.72 -14.84
N ALA A 45 -84.33 77.66 -13.91
CA ALA A 45 -83.45 77.80 -12.74
C ALA A 45 -83.43 76.52 -11.91
N LYS A 46 -84.60 75.90 -11.68
CA LYS A 46 -84.74 74.62 -10.96
C LYS A 46 -84.02 73.47 -11.67
N THR A 47 -84.16 73.36 -12.99
CA THR A 47 -83.50 72.32 -13.79
C THR A 47 -81.98 72.52 -13.82
N LYS A 48 -81.51 73.77 -14.01
CA LYS A 48 -80.10 74.15 -13.99
C LYS A 48 -79.46 73.82 -12.63
N GLN A 49 -80.13 74.17 -11.53
CA GLN A 49 -79.67 73.86 -10.18
C GLN A 49 -79.59 72.34 -9.93
N ALA A 50 -80.56 71.57 -10.43
CA ALA A 50 -80.53 70.11 -10.33
C ALA A 50 -79.36 69.50 -11.12
N CYS A 51 -79.04 70.02 -12.30
CA CYS A 51 -77.85 69.60 -13.07
C CYS A 51 -76.54 69.93 -12.36
N TYR A 52 -76.39 71.13 -11.79
CA TYR A 52 -75.21 71.47 -10.97
C TYR A 52 -75.11 70.60 -9.71
N GLY A 53 -76.23 70.28 -9.07
CA GLY A 53 -76.28 69.33 -7.97
C GLY A 53 -75.75 67.95 -8.38
N LEU A 54 -76.17 67.44 -9.54
CA LEU A 54 -75.67 66.16 -10.07
C LEU A 54 -74.18 66.21 -10.39
N LEU A 55 -73.70 67.30 -11.02
CA LEU A 55 -72.28 67.48 -11.32
C LEU A 55 -71.44 67.50 -10.04
N ASN A 56 -71.86 68.26 -9.02
CA ASN A 56 -71.16 68.33 -7.73
C ASN A 56 -71.14 66.99 -7.02
N ILE A 57 -72.27 66.25 -7.03
CA ILE A 57 -72.34 64.89 -6.48
C ILE A 57 -71.32 64.02 -7.22
N ASN A 58 -71.37 63.97 -8.55
CA ASN A 58 -70.46 63.16 -9.35
C ASN A 58 -68.98 63.52 -9.11
N GLN A 59 -68.64 64.81 -9.12
CA GLN A 59 -67.28 65.28 -8.83
C GLN A 59 -66.82 64.87 -7.42
N SER A 60 -67.69 65.02 -6.41
CA SER A 60 -67.36 64.63 -5.03
C SER A 60 -67.18 63.11 -4.89
N HIS A 61 -67.96 62.30 -5.61
CA HIS A 61 -67.79 60.85 -5.66
C HIS A 61 -66.49 60.46 -6.37
N MET A 62 -66.14 61.13 -7.47
CA MET A 62 -64.89 60.89 -8.19
C MET A 62 -63.66 61.22 -7.34
N VAL A 63 -63.66 62.35 -6.63
CA VAL A 63 -62.57 62.73 -5.72
C VAL A 63 -62.46 61.75 -4.55
N ARG A 64 -63.58 61.33 -3.97
CA ARG A 64 -63.57 60.31 -2.90
C ARG A 64 -63.10 58.95 -3.41
N ALA A 65 -63.47 58.56 -4.63
CA ALA A 65 -63.02 57.32 -5.25
C ALA A 65 -61.50 57.35 -5.53
N ASP A 66 -60.98 58.46 -6.05
CA ASP A 66 -59.53 58.66 -6.26
C ASP A 66 -58.75 58.61 -4.94
N ASN A 67 -59.23 59.32 -3.91
CA ASN A 67 -58.59 59.30 -2.60
C ASN A 67 -58.62 57.92 -1.94
N ARG A 68 -59.72 57.16 -2.08
CA ARG A 68 -59.79 55.77 -1.61
C ARG A 68 -58.81 54.87 -2.36
N ALA A 69 -58.79 54.95 -3.69
CA ALA A 69 -57.86 54.16 -4.51
C ALA A 69 -56.39 54.44 -4.15
N LYS A 70 -56.03 55.71 -3.86
CA LYS A 70 -54.70 56.08 -3.38
C LYS A 70 -54.38 55.51 -1.99
N SER A 71 -55.33 55.57 -1.07
CA SER A 71 -55.16 55.01 0.29
C SER A 71 -54.99 53.49 0.24
N ASP A 72 -55.86 52.79 -0.50
CA ASP A 72 -55.80 51.33 -0.65
C ASP A 72 -54.48 50.90 -1.31
N ALA A 73 -54.03 51.64 -2.32
CA ALA A 73 -52.73 51.39 -2.96
C ALA A 73 -51.55 51.60 -2.00
N GLN A 74 -51.58 52.64 -1.17
CA GLN A 74 -50.53 52.89 -0.18
C GLN A 74 -50.48 51.79 0.89
N GLU A 75 -51.63 51.33 1.37
CA GLU A 75 -51.72 50.23 2.34
C GLU A 75 -51.21 48.90 1.74
N ALA A 76 -51.55 48.63 0.48
CA ALA A 76 -51.03 47.48 -0.27
C ALA A 76 -49.50 47.56 -0.46
N ILE A 77 -48.97 48.73 -0.82
CA ILE A 77 -47.52 48.93 -0.97
C ILE A 77 -46.80 48.73 0.36
N PHE A 78 -47.31 49.29 1.46
CA PHE A 78 -46.69 49.15 2.77
C PHE A 78 -46.68 47.69 3.24
N SER A 79 -47.82 47.01 3.17
CA SER A 79 -47.94 45.60 3.58
C SER A 79 -47.07 44.67 2.73
N THR A 80 -47.03 44.83 1.41
CA THR A 80 -46.16 44.01 0.53
C THR A 80 -44.68 44.28 0.80
N THR A 81 -44.28 45.54 0.99
CA THR A 81 -42.89 45.90 1.31
C THR A 81 -42.45 45.29 2.64
N LEU A 82 -43.31 45.34 3.66
CA LEU A 82 -43.03 44.72 4.96
C LEU A 82 -42.81 43.20 4.83
N VAL A 83 -43.68 42.52 4.08
CA VAL A 83 -43.56 41.08 3.83
C VAL A 83 -42.27 40.76 3.07
N SER A 84 -41.90 41.56 2.06
CA SER A 84 -40.66 41.36 1.30
C SER A 84 -39.42 41.55 2.18
N ILE A 85 -39.39 42.55 3.06
CA ILE A 85 -38.27 42.77 3.99
C ILE A 85 -38.16 41.60 4.96
N LEU A 86 -39.27 41.15 5.53
CA LEU A 86 -39.29 40.00 6.44
C LEU A 86 -38.79 38.72 5.75
N ALA A 87 -39.24 38.47 4.52
CA ALA A 87 -38.79 37.34 3.71
C ALA A 87 -37.29 37.39 3.44
N LEU A 88 -36.74 38.57 3.12
CA LEU A 88 -35.31 38.76 2.89
C LEU A 88 -34.48 38.50 4.16
N LEU A 89 -34.94 39.00 5.31
CA LEU A 89 -34.28 38.77 6.59
C LEU A 89 -34.27 37.29 6.98
N LEU A 90 -35.39 36.59 6.77
CA LEU A 90 -35.47 35.14 6.99
C LEU A 90 -34.53 34.39 6.05
N ALA A 91 -34.48 34.76 4.77
CA ALA A 91 -33.58 34.13 3.80
C ALA A 91 -32.11 34.28 4.21
N LEU A 92 -31.69 35.46 4.66
CA LEU A 92 -30.33 35.71 5.16
C LEU A 92 -30.03 34.88 6.43
N LEU A 93 -30.98 34.82 7.36
CA LEU A 93 -30.85 34.01 8.58
C LEU A 93 -30.70 32.52 8.26
N PHE A 94 -31.52 31.99 7.36
CA PHE A 94 -31.43 30.61 6.90
C PHE A 94 -30.12 30.34 6.17
N GLY A 95 -29.67 31.25 5.31
CA GLY A 95 -28.38 31.15 4.62
C GLY A 95 -27.21 31.05 5.61
N TYR A 96 -27.20 31.91 6.63
CA TYR A 96 -26.20 31.86 7.70
C TYR A 96 -26.24 30.54 8.48
N ARG A 97 -27.44 30.06 8.83
CA ARG A 97 -27.63 28.78 9.54
C ARG A 97 -27.14 27.58 8.74
N ILE A 98 -27.49 27.50 7.45
CA ILE A 98 -27.04 26.41 6.56
C ILE A 98 -25.52 26.42 6.43
N SER A 99 -24.92 27.60 6.28
CA SER A 99 -23.46 27.73 6.20
C SER A 99 -22.75 27.23 7.45
N ALA A 100 -23.26 27.59 8.63
CA ALA A 100 -22.66 27.20 9.91
C ALA A 100 -22.89 25.72 10.27
N VAL A 101 -24.07 25.17 9.98
CA VAL A 101 -24.46 23.82 10.43
C VAL A 101 -24.10 22.73 9.41
N ILE A 102 -24.14 23.04 8.11
CA ILE A 102 -23.98 22.02 7.05
C ILE A 102 -22.69 22.23 6.25
N ILE A 103 -22.50 23.42 5.67
CA ILE A 103 -21.41 23.66 4.70
C ILE A 103 -20.05 23.62 5.38
N THR A 104 -19.89 24.30 6.54
CA THR A 104 -18.59 24.37 7.21
C THR A 104 -18.09 23.00 7.70
N PRO A 105 -18.90 22.18 8.40
CA PRO A 105 -18.45 20.86 8.86
C PRO A 105 -18.17 19.88 7.71
N THR A 106 -18.99 19.88 6.67
CA THR A 106 -18.79 18.96 5.52
C THR A 106 -17.50 19.27 4.74
N LEU A 107 -17.13 20.54 4.61
CA LEU A 107 -15.87 20.95 3.99
C LEU A 107 -14.65 20.53 4.82
N LYS A 108 -14.73 20.67 6.15
CA LYS A 108 -13.68 20.19 7.07
C LYS A 108 -13.50 18.67 6.97
N LEU A 109 -14.60 17.92 7.04
CA LEU A 109 -14.61 16.46 6.93
C LEU A 109 -13.99 16.01 5.62
N THR A 110 -14.36 16.63 4.49
CA THR A 110 -13.79 16.33 3.17
C THR A 110 -12.29 16.58 3.13
N LYS A 111 -11.82 17.70 3.70
CA LYS A 111 -10.39 18.04 3.75
C LYS A 111 -9.59 17.03 4.58
N GLN A 112 -10.10 16.63 5.74
CA GLN A 112 -9.45 15.65 6.60
C GLN A 112 -9.47 14.24 5.98
N ALA A 113 -10.59 13.84 5.39
CA ALA A 113 -10.71 12.57 4.66
C ALA A 113 -9.69 12.49 3.52
N LYS A 114 -9.45 13.58 2.79
CA LYS A 114 -8.41 13.64 1.76
C LYS A 114 -7.01 13.41 2.32
N ARG A 115 -6.64 14.06 3.44
CA ARG A 115 -5.32 13.87 4.08
C ARG A 115 -5.12 12.45 4.59
N ILE A 116 -6.16 11.84 5.13
CA ILE A 116 -6.16 10.43 5.56
C ILE A 116 -5.96 9.52 4.33
N GLY A 117 -6.60 9.83 3.20
CA GLY A 117 -6.35 9.14 1.92
C GLY A 117 -4.94 9.35 1.34
N GLU A 118 -4.26 10.43 1.71
CA GLU A 118 -2.85 10.69 1.37
C GLU A 118 -1.86 9.99 2.33
N GLY A 119 -2.35 9.18 3.29
CA GLY A 119 -1.54 8.38 4.21
C GLY A 119 -1.29 8.99 5.58
N CYS A 120 -1.88 10.16 5.89
CA CYS A 120 -1.74 10.81 7.20
C CYS A 120 -2.77 10.28 8.21
N LEU A 121 -2.58 9.04 8.69
CA LEU A 121 -3.53 8.34 9.57
C LEU A 121 -3.51 8.78 11.05
N ASP A 122 -2.58 9.65 11.43
CA ASP A 122 -2.50 10.19 12.80
C ASP A 122 -3.48 11.34 13.05
N GLU A 123 -4.16 11.82 12.01
CA GLU A 123 -5.19 12.83 12.15
C GLU A 123 -6.56 12.22 12.49
N THR A 124 -7.30 12.91 13.36
CA THR A 124 -8.70 12.58 13.69
C THR A 124 -9.63 13.71 13.24
N ILE A 125 -10.81 13.34 12.79
CA ILE A 125 -11.90 14.26 12.47
C ILE A 125 -12.55 14.70 13.78
N GLU A 126 -12.62 16.00 14.03
CA GLU A 126 -13.25 16.54 15.22
C GLU A 126 -14.78 16.46 15.08
N VAL A 127 -15.46 15.93 16.10
CA VAL A 127 -16.92 15.77 16.10
C VAL A 127 -17.57 17.03 16.64
N GLU A 128 -17.90 17.98 15.75
CA GLU A 128 -18.47 19.29 16.12
C GLU A 128 -20.00 19.26 16.36
N THR A 129 -20.71 18.32 15.74
CA THR A 129 -22.18 18.22 15.77
C THR A 129 -22.65 16.86 16.30
N LYS A 130 -23.88 16.80 16.81
CA LYS A 130 -24.53 15.54 17.28
C LYS A 130 -25.57 15.01 16.29
N ASP A 131 -25.45 15.41 15.04
CA ASP A 131 -26.34 15.03 13.93
C ASP A 131 -25.71 13.90 13.08
N GLU A 132 -26.25 13.68 11.89
CA GLU A 132 -25.75 12.70 10.94
C GLU A 132 -24.31 12.97 10.51
N ILE A 133 -23.90 14.25 10.45
CA ILE A 133 -22.52 14.63 10.11
C ILE A 133 -21.57 14.26 11.25
N GLY A 134 -21.99 14.48 12.49
CA GLY A 134 -21.25 14.05 13.67
C GLY A 134 -21.06 12.54 13.73
N ARG A 135 -22.13 11.79 13.49
CA ARG A 135 -22.07 10.32 13.45
C ARG A 135 -21.17 9.81 12.30
N LEU A 136 -21.21 10.47 11.14
CA LEU A 136 -20.32 10.14 10.03
C LEU A 136 -18.85 10.38 10.40
N ALA A 137 -18.54 11.49 11.08
CA ALA A 137 -17.20 11.78 11.57
C ALA A 137 -16.71 10.70 12.56
N GLU A 138 -17.58 10.22 13.45
CA GLU A 138 -17.26 9.15 14.40
C GLU A 138 -16.96 7.81 13.69
N GLU A 139 -17.79 7.40 12.74
CA GLU A 139 -17.55 6.18 11.95
C GLU A 139 -16.28 6.31 11.09
N PHE A 140 -16.01 7.50 10.56
CA PHE A 140 -14.77 7.76 9.82
C PHE A 140 -13.54 7.63 10.71
N ASN A 141 -13.58 8.21 11.92
CA ASN A 141 -12.51 8.03 12.91
C ASN A 141 -12.29 6.57 13.27
N ARG A 142 -13.37 5.79 13.42
CA ARG A 142 -13.29 4.35 13.68
C ARG A 142 -12.62 3.59 12.54
N MET A 143 -12.90 3.95 11.29
CA MET A 143 -12.21 3.40 10.12
C MET A 143 -10.73 3.78 10.12
N THR A 144 -10.39 5.06 10.34
CA THR A 144 -9.00 5.55 10.40
C THR A 144 -8.19 4.83 11.47
N LEU A 145 -8.77 4.62 12.67
CA LEU A 145 -8.13 3.86 13.74
C LEU A 145 -7.82 2.42 13.32
N ARG A 146 -8.79 1.72 12.69
CA ARG A 146 -8.57 0.35 12.17
C ARG A 146 -7.51 0.30 11.09
N LEU A 147 -7.49 1.27 10.19
CA LEU A 147 -6.49 1.35 9.13
C LEU A 147 -5.10 1.55 9.72
N ARG A 148 -4.96 2.44 10.72
CA ARG A 148 -3.70 2.65 11.44
C ARG A 148 -3.21 1.41 12.17
N GLU A 149 -4.11 0.71 12.85
CA GLU A 149 -3.79 -0.56 13.52
C GLU A 149 -3.36 -1.64 12.52
N PHE A 150 -4.06 -1.74 11.39
CA PHE A 150 -3.74 -2.67 10.31
C PHE A 150 -2.35 -2.38 9.70
N ASP A 151 -2.06 -1.12 9.38
CA ASP A 151 -0.76 -0.71 8.83
C ASP A 151 0.37 -1.00 9.82
N LYS A 152 0.18 -0.65 11.11
CA LYS A 152 1.15 -0.95 12.16
C LYS A 152 1.39 -2.45 12.27
N HIS A 153 0.35 -3.27 12.28
CA HIS A 153 0.47 -4.73 12.39
C HIS A 153 1.18 -5.34 11.18
N ASN A 154 0.88 -4.89 9.96
CA ASN A 154 1.55 -5.36 8.75
C ASN A 154 3.03 -4.98 8.74
N ILE A 155 3.38 -3.76 9.15
CA ILE A 155 4.77 -3.32 9.25
C ILE A 155 5.50 -4.16 10.30
N GLU A 156 4.93 -4.35 11.48
CA GLU A 156 5.52 -5.18 12.54
C GLU A 156 5.71 -6.64 12.09
N LYS A 157 4.71 -7.22 11.42
CA LYS A 157 4.79 -8.57 10.86
C LYS A 157 5.88 -8.68 9.81
N LEU A 158 5.96 -7.73 8.87
CA LEU A 158 6.99 -7.70 7.84
C LEU A 158 8.40 -7.56 8.45
N ILE A 159 8.55 -6.70 9.46
CA ILE A 159 9.81 -6.56 10.20
C ILE A 159 10.16 -7.87 10.91
N ALA A 160 9.19 -8.54 11.55
CA ALA A 160 9.41 -9.80 12.24
C ALA A 160 9.81 -10.93 11.26
N GLU A 161 9.14 -11.04 10.12
CA GLU A 161 9.50 -12.00 9.07
C GLU A 161 10.91 -11.73 8.53
N ARG A 162 11.23 -10.48 8.21
CA ARG A 162 12.57 -10.09 7.76
C ARG A 162 13.64 -10.36 8.82
N ARG A 163 13.35 -10.08 10.10
CA ARG A 163 14.25 -10.38 11.23
C ARG A 163 14.48 -11.88 11.38
N ARG A 164 13.44 -12.71 11.24
CA ARG A 164 13.56 -14.17 11.26
C ARG A 164 14.43 -14.69 10.13
N ALA A 165 14.18 -14.26 8.89
CA ALA A 165 14.99 -14.66 7.74
C ALA A 165 16.48 -14.29 7.93
N ASN A 166 16.74 -13.04 8.35
CA ASN A 166 18.11 -12.60 8.64
C ASN A 166 18.77 -13.36 9.79
N ALA A 167 18.02 -13.70 10.85
CA ALA A 167 18.54 -14.47 11.96
C ALA A 167 18.93 -15.89 11.53
N ILE A 168 18.11 -16.54 10.69
CA ILE A 168 18.41 -17.86 10.11
C ILE A 168 19.72 -17.79 9.32
N VAL A 169 19.83 -16.87 8.36
CA VAL A 169 21.06 -16.72 7.54
C VAL A 169 22.30 -16.47 8.41
N ARG A 170 22.18 -15.66 9.47
CA ARG A 170 23.30 -15.36 10.38
C ARG A 170 23.68 -16.52 11.30
N SER A 171 22.76 -17.44 11.57
CA SER A 171 22.98 -18.63 12.41
C SER A 171 23.64 -19.80 11.67
N ILE A 172 23.69 -19.77 10.33
CA ILE A 172 24.39 -20.78 9.54
C ILE A 172 25.87 -20.76 9.93
N PRO A 173 26.44 -21.88 10.42
CA PRO A 173 27.81 -21.92 10.93
C PRO A 173 28.84 -21.79 9.80
N ASP A 174 28.50 -22.23 8.60
CA ASP A 174 29.37 -22.16 7.44
C ASP A 174 29.33 -20.77 6.79
N PRO A 175 30.48 -20.25 6.33
CA PRO A 175 30.52 -18.98 5.61
C PRO A 175 29.65 -18.97 4.36
N LEU A 176 28.78 -17.95 4.27
CA LEU A 176 27.84 -17.74 3.17
C LEU A 176 27.95 -16.32 2.64
N ILE A 177 28.01 -16.20 1.31
CA ILE A 177 28.13 -14.95 0.57
C ILE A 177 27.06 -14.94 -0.52
N VAL A 178 26.31 -13.85 -0.62
CA VAL A 178 25.31 -13.64 -1.68
C VAL A 178 25.78 -12.49 -2.55
N VAL A 179 25.84 -12.71 -3.86
CA VAL A 179 26.19 -11.71 -4.87
C VAL A 179 25.04 -11.49 -5.85
N ASP A 180 24.98 -10.31 -6.48
CA ASP A 180 24.09 -10.04 -7.61
C ASP A 180 24.67 -10.59 -8.93
N ALA A 181 23.92 -10.41 -10.03
CA ALA A 181 24.33 -10.82 -11.37
C ALA A 181 25.64 -10.16 -11.87
N ASP A 182 26.01 -8.99 -11.31
CA ASP A 182 27.26 -8.27 -11.60
C ASP A 182 28.38 -8.60 -10.59
N TYR A 183 28.21 -9.68 -9.80
CA TYR A 183 29.14 -10.15 -8.78
C TYR A 183 29.41 -9.16 -7.63
N ARG A 184 28.47 -8.26 -7.35
CA ARG A 184 28.54 -7.35 -6.19
C ARG A 184 27.89 -7.98 -4.98
N ILE A 185 28.51 -7.80 -3.81
CA ILE A 185 28.03 -8.43 -2.57
C ILE A 185 26.70 -7.82 -2.13
N ILE A 186 25.65 -8.64 -2.08
CA ILE A 186 24.33 -8.26 -1.53
C ILE A 186 24.32 -8.45 -0.01
N ALA A 187 24.86 -9.59 0.45
CA ALA A 187 24.86 -9.98 1.86
C ALA A 187 25.99 -10.98 2.17
N ILE A 188 26.45 -10.99 3.42
CA ILE A 188 27.34 -12.01 3.98
C ILE A 188 26.86 -12.42 5.36
N ASN A 189 27.02 -13.68 5.74
CA ASN A 189 26.65 -14.14 7.08
C ASN A 189 27.75 -13.90 8.12
N SER A 190 27.44 -14.16 9.39
CA SER A 190 28.36 -13.90 10.50
C SER A 190 29.63 -14.76 10.45
N SER A 191 29.56 -15.95 9.85
CA SER A 191 30.70 -16.83 9.66
C SER A 191 31.64 -16.35 8.56
N ALA A 192 31.11 -15.84 7.46
CA ALA A 192 31.90 -15.19 6.41
C ALA A 192 32.58 -13.91 6.92
N GLU A 193 31.91 -13.10 7.73
CA GLU A 193 32.53 -11.95 8.39
C GLU A 193 33.76 -12.34 9.22
N LYS A 194 33.66 -13.44 9.99
CA LYS A 194 34.77 -13.94 10.82
C LYS A 194 35.88 -14.55 9.98
N LEU A 195 35.54 -15.31 8.94
CA LEU A 195 36.51 -16.00 8.09
C LEU A 195 37.39 -15.02 7.31
N PHE A 196 36.79 -13.99 6.70
CA PHE A 196 37.52 -13.01 5.90
C PHE A 196 37.87 -11.72 6.67
N ALA A 197 37.53 -11.65 7.96
CA ALA A 197 37.72 -10.47 8.81
C ALA A 197 37.10 -9.18 8.23
N ILE A 198 35.92 -9.29 7.61
CA ILE A 198 35.18 -8.18 6.98
C ILE A 198 33.83 -7.94 7.68
N LYS A 199 33.24 -6.76 7.44
CA LYS A 199 31.88 -6.43 7.90
C LYS A 199 30.94 -6.19 6.75
N GLU A 200 29.73 -6.76 6.82
CA GLU A 200 28.72 -6.67 5.75
C GLU A 200 28.47 -5.22 5.32
N LYS A 201 28.38 -4.30 6.30
CA LYS A 201 28.14 -2.87 6.07
C LYS A 201 29.22 -2.18 5.23
N GLN A 202 30.44 -2.70 5.22
CA GLN A 202 31.58 -2.09 4.51
C GLN A 202 31.74 -2.65 3.10
N VAL A 203 31.25 -3.86 2.84
CA VAL A 203 31.50 -4.60 1.60
C VAL A 203 30.28 -4.67 0.69
N LYS A 204 29.10 -4.27 1.17
CA LYS A 204 27.86 -4.29 0.41
C LYS A 204 27.93 -3.41 -0.84
N GLY A 205 27.57 -3.97 -2.00
CA GLY A 205 27.60 -3.32 -3.31
C GLY A 205 28.98 -3.25 -3.96
N ILE A 206 30.04 -3.68 -3.26
CA ILE A 206 31.40 -3.79 -3.80
C ILE A 206 31.52 -5.12 -4.53
N HIS A 207 32.28 -5.13 -5.63
CA HIS A 207 32.54 -6.34 -6.41
C HIS A 207 33.33 -7.36 -5.58
N ILE A 208 32.95 -8.64 -5.63
CA ILE A 208 33.50 -9.68 -4.75
C ILE A 208 35.03 -9.78 -4.82
N LEU A 209 35.63 -9.66 -6.02
CA LEU A 209 37.09 -9.73 -6.20
C LEU A 209 37.87 -8.58 -5.52
N GLU A 210 37.24 -7.42 -5.29
CA GLU A 210 37.89 -6.31 -4.58
C GLU A 210 37.97 -6.57 -3.07
N VAL A 211 37.08 -7.41 -2.55
CA VAL A 211 36.96 -7.71 -1.12
C VAL A 211 37.62 -9.04 -0.78
N ILE A 212 37.34 -10.06 -1.57
CA ILE A 212 37.83 -11.43 -1.41
C ILE A 212 38.55 -11.78 -2.71
N ASN A 213 39.84 -11.48 -2.74
CA ASN A 213 40.70 -11.76 -3.88
C ASN A 213 41.05 -13.26 -3.92
N ASN A 214 40.06 -14.09 -4.28
CA ASN A 214 40.22 -15.52 -4.40
C ASN A 214 39.64 -16.05 -5.71
N GLU A 215 40.52 -16.58 -6.57
CA GLU A 215 40.14 -17.07 -7.90
C GLU A 215 39.20 -18.29 -7.85
N ALA A 216 39.34 -19.17 -6.85
CA ALA A 216 38.49 -20.36 -6.75
C ALA A 216 37.02 -19.99 -6.49
N ILE A 217 36.79 -19.01 -5.60
CA ILE A 217 35.45 -18.49 -5.32
C ILE A 217 34.85 -17.83 -6.56
N PHE A 218 35.63 -17.00 -7.26
CA PHE A 218 35.15 -16.30 -8.46
C PHE A 218 34.88 -17.25 -9.62
N ASN A 219 35.71 -18.27 -9.82
CA ASN A 219 35.49 -19.27 -10.87
C ASN A 219 34.22 -20.09 -10.60
N ALA A 220 33.97 -20.50 -9.35
CA ALA A 220 32.74 -21.20 -8.98
C ALA A 220 31.48 -20.35 -9.24
N LEU A 221 31.55 -19.05 -8.91
CA LEU A 221 30.49 -18.08 -9.21
C LEU A 221 30.23 -17.96 -10.72
N LYS A 222 31.29 -17.77 -11.50
CA LYS A 222 31.21 -17.60 -12.96
C LYS A 222 30.66 -18.83 -13.67
N GLU A 223 31.09 -20.01 -13.23
CA GLU A 223 30.60 -21.29 -13.77
C GLU A 223 29.11 -21.51 -13.46
N SER A 224 28.70 -21.22 -12.22
CA SER A 224 27.32 -21.33 -11.78
C SER A 224 26.40 -20.33 -12.51
N ALA A 225 26.88 -19.09 -12.71
CA ALA A 225 26.18 -18.05 -13.47
C ALA A 225 26.00 -18.44 -14.95
N GLY A 226 27.03 -19.01 -15.57
CA GLY A 226 26.99 -19.41 -16.98
C GLY A 226 26.08 -20.61 -17.23
N THR A 227 26.04 -21.56 -16.29
CA THR A 227 25.29 -22.83 -16.43
C THR A 227 23.87 -22.78 -15.87
N HIS A 228 23.54 -21.78 -15.03
CA HIS A 228 22.31 -21.73 -14.24
C HIS A 228 22.08 -23.01 -13.41
N LEU A 229 23.16 -23.70 -13.05
CA LEU A 229 23.14 -24.92 -12.25
C LEU A 229 24.01 -24.76 -11.00
N PRO A 230 23.71 -25.52 -9.93
CA PRO A 230 24.58 -25.61 -8.78
C PRO A 230 25.93 -26.20 -9.17
N VAL A 231 27.01 -25.51 -8.83
CA VAL A 231 28.39 -25.98 -8.99
C VAL A 231 28.89 -26.38 -7.63
N LYS A 232 29.17 -27.67 -7.46
CA LYS A 232 29.72 -28.22 -6.21
C LYS A 232 31.11 -28.75 -6.49
N ALA A 233 32.08 -28.34 -5.69
CA ALA A 233 33.34 -29.06 -5.65
C ALA A 233 33.06 -30.49 -5.14
N THR A 234 33.19 -31.49 -6.02
CA THR A 234 32.79 -32.88 -5.70
C THR A 234 33.92 -33.68 -5.04
N THR A 235 35.17 -33.20 -5.13
CA THR A 235 36.37 -33.90 -4.69
C THR A 235 37.07 -33.18 -3.54
N MET A 236 37.54 -33.95 -2.56
CA MET A 236 38.35 -33.45 -1.44
C MET A 236 39.64 -32.76 -1.90
N ASP A 237 40.19 -33.17 -3.05
CA ASP A 237 41.35 -32.50 -3.68
C ASP A 237 41.04 -31.09 -4.19
N SER A 238 39.76 -30.76 -4.37
CA SER A 238 39.28 -29.44 -4.76
C SER A 238 38.90 -28.58 -3.55
N ALA A 239 39.11 -29.09 -2.33
CA ALA A 239 38.88 -28.31 -1.12
C ALA A 239 39.86 -27.14 -1.04
N MET A 240 39.30 -25.95 -0.87
CA MET A 240 40.08 -24.75 -0.67
C MET A 240 40.73 -24.79 0.71
N THR A 241 42.04 -24.52 0.75
CA THR A 241 42.79 -24.48 2.01
C THR A 241 42.92 -23.04 2.48
N LEU A 242 42.44 -22.76 3.69
CA LEU A 242 42.57 -21.45 4.35
C LEU A 242 43.27 -21.60 5.69
N THR A 243 44.23 -20.73 5.97
CA THR A 243 44.84 -20.66 7.31
C THR A 243 44.08 -19.63 8.14
N VAL A 244 43.34 -20.10 9.14
CA VAL A 244 42.56 -19.26 10.05
C VAL A 244 43.10 -19.45 11.45
N ASN A 245 43.54 -18.38 12.10
CA ASN A 245 44.14 -18.42 13.46
C ASN A 245 45.30 -19.43 13.57
N ASN A 246 46.17 -19.48 12.55
CA ASN A 246 47.32 -20.38 12.49
C ASN A 246 46.97 -21.88 12.39
N VAL A 247 45.70 -22.22 12.12
CA VAL A 247 45.23 -23.58 11.87
C VAL A 247 44.80 -23.69 10.41
N ILE A 248 45.27 -24.74 9.73
CA ILE A 248 44.87 -25.07 8.37
C ILE A 248 43.45 -25.63 8.41
N ARG A 249 42.54 -25.01 7.66
CA ARG A 249 41.16 -25.47 7.47
C ARG A 249 40.89 -25.77 6.01
N TYR A 250 40.02 -26.74 5.80
CA TYR A 250 39.60 -27.19 4.48
C TYR A 250 38.13 -26.81 4.25
N TYR A 251 37.86 -26.10 3.17
CA TYR A 251 36.52 -25.65 2.81
C TYR A 251 36.10 -26.18 1.44
N LEU A 252 34.90 -26.75 1.37
CA LEU A 252 34.28 -27.15 0.11
C LEU A 252 33.40 -26.01 -0.41
N LEU A 253 33.70 -25.55 -1.62
CA LEU A 253 32.94 -24.48 -2.27
C LEU A 253 31.72 -25.05 -3.00
N GLU A 254 30.56 -24.45 -2.73
CA GLU A 254 29.31 -24.73 -3.42
C GLU A 254 28.68 -23.41 -3.85
N SER A 255 28.48 -23.22 -5.15
CA SER A 255 27.83 -22.05 -5.72
C SER A 255 26.48 -22.46 -6.29
N THR A 256 25.42 -21.78 -5.88
CA THR A 256 24.06 -22.02 -6.36
C THR A 256 23.49 -20.72 -6.94
N PRO A 257 22.98 -20.72 -8.20
CA PRO A 257 22.35 -19.55 -8.77
C PRO A 257 20.96 -19.36 -8.15
N VAL A 258 20.51 -18.12 -8.06
CA VAL A 258 19.19 -17.73 -7.56
C VAL A 258 18.48 -17.01 -8.69
N ASP A 259 17.47 -17.66 -9.23
CA ASP A 259 16.64 -17.13 -10.32
C ASP A 259 15.33 -16.53 -9.78
N ASP A 260 14.76 -15.60 -10.52
CA ASP A 260 13.42 -15.10 -10.29
C ASP A 260 12.34 -16.08 -10.76
N LYS A 261 11.06 -15.71 -10.62
CA LYS A 261 9.93 -16.53 -11.09
C LYS A 261 9.83 -16.64 -12.62
N GLU A 262 10.52 -15.77 -13.35
CA GLU A 262 10.55 -15.67 -14.80
C GLU A 262 11.80 -16.36 -15.40
N GLY A 263 12.71 -16.85 -14.55
CA GLY A 263 13.94 -17.53 -14.93
C GLY A 263 15.14 -16.60 -15.15
N ASN A 264 15.05 -15.33 -14.73
CA ASN A 264 16.18 -14.41 -14.79
C ASN A 264 17.07 -14.58 -13.57
N LEU A 265 18.38 -14.66 -13.79
CA LEU A 265 19.37 -14.73 -12.71
C LEU A 265 19.34 -13.44 -11.87
N ILE A 266 18.87 -13.54 -10.62
CA ILE A 266 18.92 -12.45 -9.64
C ILE A 266 20.34 -12.32 -9.08
N GLY A 267 20.99 -13.47 -8.88
CA GLY A 267 22.32 -13.52 -8.27
C GLY A 267 22.74 -14.94 -7.94
N MET A 268 23.75 -15.06 -7.08
CA MET A 268 24.36 -16.35 -6.75
C MET A 268 24.65 -16.40 -5.26
N VAL A 269 24.52 -17.58 -4.67
CA VAL A 269 24.87 -17.86 -3.29
C VAL A 269 26.07 -18.79 -3.29
N VAL A 270 27.16 -18.33 -2.67
CA VAL A 270 28.34 -19.15 -2.39
C VAL A 270 28.32 -19.59 -0.95
N PHE A 271 28.47 -20.89 -0.77
CA PHE A 271 28.59 -21.57 0.51
C PHE A 271 29.98 -22.22 0.61
N MET A 272 30.60 -22.12 1.77
CA MET A 272 31.88 -22.76 2.09
C MET A 272 31.69 -23.72 3.26
N GLY A 273 31.51 -25.01 2.97
CA GLY A 273 31.35 -26.02 4.03
C GLY A 273 32.69 -26.36 4.67
N ASP A 274 32.83 -26.22 5.99
CA ASP A 274 34.04 -26.63 6.72
C ASP A 274 34.13 -28.17 6.77
N VAL A 275 35.06 -28.74 6.00
CA VAL A 275 35.31 -30.18 5.93
C VAL A 275 36.59 -30.58 6.67
N THR A 276 37.13 -29.69 7.52
CA THR A 276 38.43 -29.91 8.19
C THR A 276 38.44 -31.18 9.03
N GLN A 277 37.40 -31.43 9.83
CA GLN A 277 37.30 -32.62 10.66
C GLN A 277 37.19 -33.90 9.83
N LEU A 278 36.44 -33.85 8.72
CA LEU A 278 36.28 -34.99 7.84
C LEU A 278 37.63 -35.34 7.18
N MET A 279 38.35 -34.34 6.70
CA MET A 279 39.70 -34.49 6.15
C MET A 279 40.71 -35.02 7.17
N GLU A 280 40.62 -34.57 8.42
CA GLU A 280 41.48 -35.04 9.51
C GLU A 280 41.20 -36.51 9.85
N ILE A 281 39.92 -36.91 9.93
CA ILE A 281 39.52 -38.31 10.15
C ILE A 281 40.02 -39.19 9.01
N ASP A 282 39.82 -38.79 7.76
CA ASP A 282 40.27 -39.57 6.60
C ASP A 282 41.80 -39.70 6.55
N ARG A 283 42.51 -38.64 6.91
CA ARG A 283 43.97 -38.66 7.03
C ARG A 283 44.42 -39.61 8.15
N ILE A 284 43.84 -39.51 9.34
CA ILE A 284 44.15 -40.39 10.49
C ILE A 284 43.84 -41.85 10.14
N LYS A 285 42.72 -42.12 9.47
CA LYS A 285 42.35 -43.46 8.99
C LYS A 285 43.42 -44.01 8.06
N SER A 286 43.85 -43.22 7.07
CA SER A 286 44.89 -43.63 6.11
C SER A 286 46.25 -43.85 6.79
N ASP A 287 46.66 -42.94 7.67
CA ASP A 287 47.92 -43.03 8.42
C ASP A 287 47.92 -44.23 9.37
N PHE A 288 46.79 -44.52 10.02
CA PHE A 288 46.61 -45.69 10.89
C PHE A 288 46.74 -46.99 10.10
N VAL A 289 46.02 -47.13 8.98
CA VAL A 289 46.09 -48.34 8.14
C VAL A 289 47.51 -48.52 7.61
N SER A 290 48.16 -47.46 7.15
CA SER A 290 49.54 -47.51 6.68
C SER A 290 50.50 -47.98 7.79
N THR A 291 50.38 -47.41 8.98
CA THR A 291 51.26 -47.73 10.11
C THR A 291 51.04 -49.16 10.60
N ALA A 292 49.78 -49.56 10.80
CA ALA A 292 49.44 -50.92 11.24
C ALA A 292 49.98 -51.98 10.28
N SER A 293 49.86 -51.75 8.97
CA SER A 293 50.36 -52.69 7.97
C SER A 293 51.89 -52.81 7.97
N HIS A 294 52.61 -51.71 8.22
CA HIS A 294 54.06 -51.77 8.41
C HIS A 294 54.45 -52.54 9.68
N GLU A 295 53.77 -52.27 10.79
CA GLU A 295 54.00 -52.94 12.08
C GLU A 295 53.61 -54.43 12.06
N PHE A 296 52.69 -54.86 11.19
CA PHE A 296 52.36 -56.28 11.00
C PHE A 296 53.29 -57.00 10.03
N ARG A 297 53.77 -56.33 8.98
CA ARG A 297 54.65 -56.95 7.98
C ARG A 297 55.97 -57.41 8.59
N THR A 298 56.60 -56.60 9.43
CA THR A 298 57.89 -56.92 10.06
C THR A 298 57.86 -58.21 10.92
N PRO A 299 56.93 -58.40 11.89
CA PRO A 299 56.84 -59.64 12.66
C PRO A 299 56.44 -60.84 11.80
N LEU A 300 55.54 -60.66 10.81
CA LEU A 300 55.19 -61.74 9.88
C LEU A 300 56.40 -62.21 9.06
N THR A 301 57.20 -61.29 8.52
CA THR A 301 58.44 -61.63 7.81
C THR A 301 59.42 -62.38 8.72
N SER A 302 59.52 -61.99 9.99
CA SER A 302 60.36 -62.70 10.97
C SER A 302 59.88 -64.12 11.24
N ILE A 303 58.55 -64.33 11.37
CA ILE A 303 57.96 -65.66 11.60
C ILE A 303 58.11 -66.52 10.34
N THR A 304 57.81 -65.99 9.16
CA THR A 304 58.00 -66.69 7.87
C THR A 304 59.45 -67.12 7.66
N LEU A 305 60.41 -66.24 7.94
CA LEU A 305 61.85 -66.55 7.83
C LEU A 305 62.25 -67.63 8.84
N SER A 306 61.82 -67.51 10.10
CA SER A 306 62.14 -68.49 11.15
C SER A 306 61.55 -69.87 10.83
N ALA A 307 60.29 -69.91 10.36
CA ALA A 307 59.64 -71.15 9.93
C ALA A 307 60.32 -71.74 8.69
N GLY A 308 60.74 -70.90 7.73
CA GLY A 308 61.50 -71.31 6.56
C GLY A 308 62.86 -71.92 6.90
N LEU A 309 63.62 -71.30 7.80
CA LEU A 309 64.91 -71.84 8.27
C LEU A 309 64.78 -73.20 8.99
N LEU A 310 63.66 -73.40 9.71
CA LEU A 310 63.35 -74.68 10.34
C LEU A 310 62.93 -75.75 9.32
N LEU A 311 62.20 -75.37 8.26
CA LEU A 311 61.82 -76.27 7.16
C LEU A 311 63.01 -76.67 6.28
N ASP A 312 63.90 -75.73 5.97
CA ASP A 312 65.10 -75.95 5.15
C ASP A 312 66.17 -76.80 5.86
N GLY A 313 65.94 -77.16 7.13
CA GLY A 313 66.85 -77.99 7.92
C GLY A 313 68.12 -77.26 8.37
N THR A 314 68.18 -75.93 8.23
CA THR A 314 69.39 -75.12 8.52
C THR A 314 69.81 -75.17 9.98
N VAL A 315 68.85 -75.43 10.88
CA VAL A 315 69.03 -75.51 12.34
C VAL A 315 68.79 -76.92 12.89
N GLY A 316 68.52 -77.89 12.02
CA GLY A 316 68.17 -79.28 12.35
C GLY A 316 67.04 -79.80 11.45
N ILE A 317 67.08 -81.08 11.06
CA ILE A 317 66.08 -81.69 10.18
C ILE A 317 64.78 -81.92 10.97
N PRO A 318 63.68 -81.25 10.63
CA PRO A 318 62.40 -81.46 11.33
C PRO A 318 61.86 -82.86 11.03
N ASN A 319 61.17 -83.46 12.00
CA ASN A 319 60.42 -84.68 11.73
C ASN A 319 59.13 -84.37 10.94
N GLU A 320 58.50 -85.40 10.38
CA GLU A 320 57.36 -85.27 9.46
C GLU A 320 56.19 -84.44 10.03
N LYS A 321 55.90 -84.59 11.33
CA LYS A 321 54.85 -83.81 12.01
C LYS A 321 55.26 -82.35 12.26
N GLN A 322 56.55 -82.10 12.53
CA GLN A 322 57.09 -80.74 12.68
C GLN A 322 57.08 -79.99 11.34
N ALA A 323 57.44 -80.67 10.24
CA ALA A 323 57.40 -80.09 8.91
C ALA A 323 55.97 -79.66 8.52
N GLN A 324 54.97 -80.52 8.74
CA GLN A 324 53.56 -80.18 8.48
C GLN A 324 53.09 -78.95 9.29
N LEU A 325 53.46 -78.84 10.57
CA LEU A 325 53.10 -77.67 11.38
C LEU A 325 53.78 -76.38 10.91
N LEU A 326 55.05 -76.47 10.49
CA LEU A 326 55.79 -75.32 9.97
C LEU A 326 55.26 -74.85 8.61
N GLU A 327 54.85 -75.77 7.73
CA GLU A 327 54.16 -75.45 6.47
C GLU A 327 52.85 -74.71 6.73
N VAL A 328 52.03 -75.17 7.69
CA VAL A 328 50.80 -74.46 8.09
C VAL A 328 51.10 -73.05 8.62
N ILE A 329 52.12 -72.88 9.47
CA ILE A 329 52.53 -71.56 9.97
C ILE A 329 52.95 -70.64 8.82
N GLN A 330 53.71 -71.17 7.85
CA GLN A 330 54.18 -70.39 6.72
C GLN A 330 53.03 -69.99 5.79
N GLU A 331 52.09 -70.89 5.53
CA GLU A 331 50.88 -70.64 4.75
C GLU A 331 49.98 -69.58 5.42
N ASP A 332 49.74 -69.68 6.72
CA ASP A 332 48.96 -68.70 7.48
C ASP A 332 49.64 -67.33 7.53
N CYS A 333 50.98 -67.27 7.67
CA CYS A 333 51.72 -66.00 7.63
C CYS A 333 51.64 -65.35 6.24
N ASN A 334 51.75 -66.13 5.16
CA ASN A 334 51.60 -65.63 3.79
C ASN A 334 50.18 -65.13 3.54
N ARG A 335 49.16 -65.85 4.02
CA ARG A 335 47.76 -65.44 3.94
C ARG A 335 47.51 -64.13 4.71
N LEU A 336 48.07 -63.98 5.91
CA LEU A 336 47.97 -62.72 6.66
C LEU A 336 48.64 -61.55 5.94
N ASN A 337 49.82 -61.78 5.35
CA ASN A 337 50.53 -60.76 4.58
C ASN A 337 49.71 -60.28 3.37
N ASN A 338 49.05 -61.21 2.67
CA ASN A 338 48.17 -60.88 1.55
C ASN A 338 46.96 -60.05 2.00
N LEU A 339 46.29 -60.45 3.08
CA LEU A 339 45.17 -59.70 3.67
C LEU A 339 45.56 -58.28 4.08
N VAL A 340 46.75 -58.11 4.67
CA VAL A 340 47.27 -56.80 5.08
C VAL A 340 47.57 -55.91 3.86
N SER A 341 48.08 -56.48 2.77
CA SER A 341 48.26 -55.76 1.49
C SER A 341 46.92 -55.37 0.87
N GLU A 342 45.94 -56.29 0.82
CA GLU A 342 44.60 -56.00 0.28
C GLU A 342 43.91 -54.86 1.05
N LEU A 343 44.04 -54.83 2.39
CA LEU A 343 43.49 -53.75 3.22
C LEU A 343 44.15 -52.39 2.90
N LEU A 344 45.47 -52.38 2.66
CA LEU A 344 46.19 -51.16 2.26
C LEU A 344 45.74 -50.65 0.90
N ASP A 345 45.61 -51.55 -0.07
CA ASP A 345 45.22 -51.20 -1.42
C ASP A 345 43.79 -50.65 -1.44
N LEU A 346 42.89 -51.25 -0.67
CA LEU A 346 41.53 -50.74 -0.46
C LEU A 346 41.54 -49.34 0.17
N SER A 347 42.31 -49.13 1.23
CA SER A 347 42.40 -47.82 1.89
C SER A 347 42.97 -46.74 0.97
N ARG A 348 43.94 -47.08 0.10
CA ARG A 348 44.50 -46.16 -0.90
C ARG A 348 43.48 -45.85 -1.99
N MET A 349 42.69 -46.83 -2.40
CA MET A 349 41.63 -46.68 -3.39
C MET A 349 40.50 -45.77 -2.88
N GLU A 350 40.04 -45.94 -1.64
CA GLU A 350 39.05 -45.05 -1.00
C GLU A 350 39.57 -43.60 -0.88
N SER A 351 40.87 -43.42 -0.62
CA SER A 351 41.49 -42.08 -0.51
C SER A 351 41.77 -41.39 -1.85
N GLY A 352 41.36 -41.99 -2.98
CA GLY A 352 41.54 -41.42 -4.33
C GLY A 352 42.99 -41.40 -4.85
N LYS A 353 43.94 -42.04 -4.17
CA LYS A 353 45.39 -41.88 -4.42
C LYS A 353 46.03 -42.80 -5.48
N ILE A 354 45.29 -43.57 -6.26
CA ILE A 354 45.90 -44.46 -7.28
C ILE A 354 45.63 -43.98 -8.70
N VAL A 355 46.67 -43.39 -9.29
CA VAL A 355 46.88 -43.40 -10.75
C VAL A 355 47.21 -44.83 -11.13
N MET A 356 46.27 -45.54 -11.75
CA MET A 356 46.49 -46.86 -12.36
C MET A 356 47.57 -46.72 -13.43
N ARG A 357 48.79 -47.13 -13.10
CA ARG A 357 49.86 -47.31 -14.10
C ARG A 357 49.55 -48.59 -14.86
N LYS A 358 49.16 -48.44 -16.12
CA LYS A 358 48.95 -49.54 -17.07
C LYS A 358 50.21 -50.39 -17.23
#